data_AF-A0A559U1C7-F1
#
_entry.id   AF-A0A559U1C7-F1
#
_cell.length_a   1.000
_cell.length_b   1.000
_cell.length_c   1.000
_cell.angle_alpha   90.00
_cell.angle_beta   90.00
_cell.angle_gamma   90.00
#
_symmetry.space_group_name_H-M   'P 1'
#
loop_
_entity.id
_entity.type
_entity.pdbx_description
1 polymer ?
#
loop_
_entity_poly.entity_id
_entity_poly.type
_entity_poly.pdbx_seq_one_letter_code
_entity_poly.pdbx_strand_id
1 'polypeptide(L)'
;MTRSLQAVAYRRPSALESAADGRRLGLETSRGATPTGVQDHPRFFAGFLTSPQVVAAALLAVADVAAARYYQPQLRASLDPVVTGNGDRLRFESFSGCGGVYARLDVLTPGLDGGEVGHGTTNVDVNNPLREALSRIGTADPLHLRVGPDELAVTTLDGPVVEKKVPLPDRWLRGFAEAQVIAAGFDLRAELPADEAVRFLRGLPKAGGARRASGGPRWVVPVGRGLRPTTRPVPGAVCLPGPERLAALQRVLRHATALRVYGPAVGSAASTAAAWEAVLPGMRLTLTLSPDASRGFSGEGGVLDALATDEAAGDAELIAVLLAWEPRIDVADLAAASGLTPERVRAALVRLGTSGRVGYDTAEAAYFHRELPYDAERVEKHNPRLRSAGALVAAGAVALDGALATVTAEDGHVHRVRDTAGVLTCSCLWWAKYRGGRGPCKHALAVRMVRRGAAVGQDMAAIDGGVR
;
A
#
# COMPACT_ATOMS: atom_id res chain seq x y z
N MET A 1 -19.90 -17.36 4.48
CA MET A 1 -19.24 -16.13 4.01
C MET A 1 -20.32 -15.15 3.61
N THR A 2 -20.67 -14.21 4.50
CA THR A 2 -21.60 -13.13 4.18
C THR A 2 -20.87 -12.11 3.31
N ARG A 3 -21.21 -12.05 2.02
CA ARG A 3 -20.82 -10.94 1.14
C ARG A 3 -21.51 -9.68 1.67
N SER A 4 -20.75 -8.80 2.32
CA SER A 4 -21.23 -7.46 2.66
C SER A 4 -21.40 -6.67 1.36
N LEU A 5 -22.65 -6.42 0.99
CA LEU A 5 -23.01 -5.53 -0.11
C LEU A 5 -22.64 -4.10 0.30
N GLN A 6 -21.80 -3.43 -0.49
CA GLN A 6 -21.69 -1.97 -0.42
C GLN A 6 -23.01 -1.39 -0.94
N ALA A 7 -23.63 -0.50 -0.17
CA ALA A 7 -24.81 0.22 -0.62
C ALA A 7 -24.37 1.22 -1.70
N VAL A 8 -24.71 0.92 -2.96
CA VAL A 8 -24.46 1.80 -4.10
C VAL A 8 -25.70 2.68 -4.28
N ALA A 9 -25.55 4.01 -4.16
CA ALA A 9 -26.65 4.95 -4.32
C ALA A 9 -26.76 5.38 -5.79
N TYR A 10 -27.84 4.95 -6.44
CA TYR A 10 -28.23 5.38 -7.78
C TYR A 10 -29.33 6.44 -7.68
N ARG A 11 -29.31 7.44 -8.56
CA ARG A 11 -30.29 8.52 -8.55
C ARG A 11 -31.66 8.10 -9.09
N ARG A 12 -31.67 7.12 -9.99
CA ARG A 12 -32.87 6.43 -10.51
C ARG A 12 -32.50 5.01 -10.97
N PRO A 13 -33.48 4.13 -11.22
CA PRO A 13 -33.21 2.81 -11.80
C PRO A 13 -32.68 2.93 -13.24
N SER A 14 -31.78 2.03 -13.63
CA SER A 14 -31.45 1.80 -15.05
C SER A 14 -32.72 1.35 -15.80
N ALA A 15 -32.94 1.88 -17.00
CA ALA A 15 -34.16 1.64 -17.77
C ALA A 15 -33.84 1.18 -19.20
N LEU A 16 -34.64 0.26 -19.71
CA LEU A 16 -34.64 -0.14 -21.11
C LEU A 16 -35.78 0.61 -21.81
N GLU A 17 -35.45 1.57 -22.65
CA GLU A 17 -36.42 2.39 -23.37
C GLU A 17 -36.56 1.91 -24.81
N SER A 18 -37.79 1.79 -25.30
CA SER A 18 -38.06 1.53 -26.71
C SER A 18 -38.10 2.85 -27.47
N ALA A 19 -37.20 3.02 -28.44
CA ALA A 19 -37.15 4.15 -29.36
C ALA A 19 -37.46 3.69 -30.79
N ALA A 20 -37.76 4.64 -31.68
CA ALA A 20 -38.12 4.35 -33.08
C ALA A 20 -37.01 3.62 -33.88
N ASP A 21 -35.76 3.71 -33.41
CA ASP A 21 -34.57 3.07 -33.99
C ASP A 21 -34.10 1.81 -33.24
N GLY A 22 -34.84 1.36 -32.22
CA GLY A 22 -34.53 0.15 -31.46
C GLY A 22 -34.68 0.32 -29.95
N ARG A 23 -34.15 -0.65 -29.19
CA ARG A 23 -34.15 -0.60 -27.72
C ARG A 23 -32.87 0.07 -27.23
N ARG A 24 -32.99 1.12 -26.43
CA ARG A 24 -31.89 1.84 -25.80
C ARG A 24 -31.83 1.46 -24.32
N LEU A 25 -30.70 0.91 -23.87
CA LEU A 25 -30.47 0.62 -22.46
C LEU A 25 -29.78 1.83 -21.81
N GLY A 26 -30.51 2.55 -20.96
CA GLY A 26 -29.97 3.60 -20.09
C GLY A 26 -29.47 2.99 -18.79
N LEU A 27 -28.15 2.94 -18.61
CA LEU A 27 -27.52 2.51 -17.36
C LEU A 27 -27.29 3.73 -16.48
N GLU A 28 -27.80 3.71 -15.25
CA GLU A 28 -27.45 4.68 -14.22
C GLU A 28 -26.16 4.26 -13.51
N THR A 29 -25.27 5.23 -13.24
CA THR A 29 -24.05 5.00 -12.45
C THR A 29 -24.18 5.62 -11.08
N SER A 30 -23.35 5.19 -10.14
CA SER A 30 -23.40 5.67 -8.77
C SER A 30 -22.82 7.08 -8.59
N ARG A 31 -23.11 7.67 -7.43
CA ARG A 31 -22.46 8.91 -6.95
C ARG A 31 -21.04 8.63 -6.46
N GLY A 32 -20.16 9.61 -6.60
CA GLY A 32 -18.80 9.56 -6.04
C GLY A 32 -18.37 10.89 -5.40
N ALA A 33 -17.46 10.81 -4.43
CA ALA A 33 -16.85 11.99 -3.81
C ALA A 33 -15.79 12.60 -4.73
N THR A 34 -15.79 13.93 -4.85
CA THR A 34 -14.80 14.73 -5.60
C THR A 34 -14.35 15.92 -4.74
N PRO A 35 -13.29 16.65 -5.12
CA PRO A 35 -12.87 17.85 -4.39
C PRO A 35 -13.95 18.95 -4.30
N THR A 36 -14.93 18.94 -5.21
CA THR A 36 -16.07 19.87 -5.23
C THR A 36 -17.32 19.34 -4.53
N GLY A 37 -17.23 18.18 -3.88
CA GLY A 37 -18.35 17.50 -3.21
C GLY A 37 -18.80 16.22 -3.92
N VAL A 38 -19.94 15.67 -3.49
CA VAL A 38 -20.53 14.46 -4.08
C VAL A 38 -21.12 14.81 -5.45
N GLN A 39 -20.59 14.21 -6.51
CA GLN A 39 -21.09 14.38 -7.87
C GLN A 39 -21.84 13.14 -8.37
N ASP A 40 -22.76 13.36 -9.31
CA ASP A 40 -23.42 12.31 -10.08
C ASP A 40 -22.50 11.91 -11.26
N HIS A 41 -22.24 10.61 -11.44
CA HIS A 41 -21.43 10.05 -12.54
C HIS A 41 -20.00 10.66 -12.69
N PRO A 42 -19.22 10.86 -11.61
CA PRO A 42 -17.89 11.43 -11.75
C PRO A 42 -17.02 10.53 -12.62
N ARG A 43 -16.29 11.11 -13.57
CA ARG A 43 -15.27 10.39 -14.34
C ARG A 43 -13.93 10.90 -13.89
N PHE A 44 -13.05 10.00 -13.47
CA PHE A 44 -11.71 10.37 -13.01
C PHE A 44 -10.74 10.50 -14.19
N PHE A 45 -11.03 9.88 -15.34
CA PHE A 45 -10.26 10.09 -16.56
C PHE A 45 -11.03 9.59 -17.78
N ALA A 46 -10.87 10.27 -18.91
CA ALA A 46 -11.28 9.80 -20.23
C ALA A 46 -10.35 10.42 -21.27
N GLY A 47 -9.45 9.60 -21.83
CA GLY A 47 -8.44 10.08 -22.77
C GLY A 47 -7.62 8.96 -23.37
N PHE A 48 -6.68 9.35 -24.24
CA PHE A 48 -5.73 8.47 -24.88
C PHE A 48 -4.44 8.34 -24.06
N LEU A 49 -3.67 7.30 -24.36
CA LEU A 49 -2.35 7.07 -23.78
C LEU A 49 -1.29 7.37 -24.83
N THR A 50 -0.24 8.09 -24.44
CA THR A 50 0.85 8.49 -25.35
C THR A 50 1.78 7.32 -25.72
N SER A 51 1.80 6.26 -24.91
CA SER A 51 2.58 5.04 -25.15
C SER A 51 1.73 3.77 -24.91
N PRO A 52 0.75 3.49 -25.79
CA PRO A 52 -0.24 2.40 -25.63
C PRO A 52 0.36 1.04 -25.28
N GLN A 53 1.37 0.59 -26.02
CA GLN A 53 1.99 -0.70 -25.78
C GLN A 53 2.75 -0.77 -24.44
N VAL A 54 3.34 0.34 -24.00
CA VAL A 54 4.06 0.42 -22.72
C VAL A 54 3.07 0.38 -21.56
N VAL A 55 1.98 1.16 -21.64
CA VAL A 55 0.90 1.15 -20.65
C VAL A 55 0.27 -0.23 -20.55
N ALA A 56 -0.05 -0.87 -21.68
CA ALA A 56 -0.63 -2.20 -21.71
C ALA A 56 0.29 -3.25 -21.06
N ALA A 57 1.59 -3.22 -21.37
CA ALA A 57 2.58 -4.11 -20.75
C ALA A 57 2.69 -3.89 -19.23
N ALA A 58 2.63 -2.64 -18.78
CA ALA A 58 2.71 -2.27 -17.37
C ALA A 58 1.43 -2.64 -16.59
N LEU A 59 0.25 -2.42 -17.17
CA LEU A 59 -1.03 -2.87 -16.60
C LEU A 59 -1.08 -4.39 -16.46
N LEU A 60 -0.62 -5.12 -17.47
CA LEU A 60 -0.49 -6.58 -17.40
C LEU A 60 0.50 -7.01 -16.31
N ALA A 61 1.54 -6.23 -16.03
CA ALA A 61 2.47 -6.51 -14.92
C ALA A 61 1.81 -6.33 -13.55
N VAL A 62 1.03 -5.27 -13.35
CA VAL A 62 0.22 -5.07 -12.14
C VAL A 62 -0.79 -6.21 -11.96
N ALA A 63 -1.46 -6.61 -13.04
CA ALA A 63 -2.43 -7.70 -13.04
C ALA A 63 -1.77 -9.08 -12.80
N ASP A 64 -0.55 -9.30 -13.29
CA ASP A 64 0.23 -10.50 -13.01
C ASP A 64 0.62 -10.62 -11.55
N VAL A 65 1.02 -9.51 -10.91
CA VAL A 65 1.29 -9.49 -9.47
C VAL A 65 0.04 -9.87 -8.71
N ALA A 66 -1.12 -9.31 -9.07
CA ALA A 66 -2.39 -9.61 -8.43
C ALA A 66 -2.76 -11.11 -8.50
N ALA A 67 -2.49 -11.74 -9.65
CA ALA A 67 -2.72 -13.18 -9.87
C ALA A 67 -1.62 -14.09 -9.29
N ALA A 68 -0.48 -13.54 -8.87
CA ALA A 68 0.67 -14.32 -8.40
C ALA A 68 0.54 -14.71 -6.92
N ARG A 69 1.07 -15.88 -6.57
CA ARG A 69 1.28 -16.31 -5.18
C ARG A 69 2.68 -16.89 -5.04
N TYR A 70 3.58 -16.12 -4.44
CA TYR A 70 5.01 -16.45 -4.36
C TYR A 70 5.35 -17.40 -3.20
N TYR A 71 4.48 -17.50 -2.20
CA TYR A 71 4.61 -18.42 -1.08
C TYR A 71 3.43 -19.38 -1.03
N GLN A 72 3.73 -20.68 -0.94
CA GLN A 72 2.75 -21.77 -1.10
C GLN A 72 1.89 -21.58 -2.35
N PRO A 73 2.46 -21.71 -3.56
CA PRO A 73 1.74 -21.50 -4.81
C PRO A 73 0.45 -22.34 -4.83
N GLN A 74 -0.67 -21.68 -5.09
CA GLN A 74 -1.98 -22.30 -5.28
C GLN A 74 -2.53 -21.85 -6.65
N LEU A 75 -3.68 -22.38 -7.05
CA LEU A 75 -4.37 -21.92 -8.25
C LEU A 75 -4.53 -20.39 -8.22
N ARG A 76 -4.38 -19.77 -9.39
CA ARG A 76 -4.49 -18.32 -9.55
C ARG A 76 -5.91 -17.91 -9.16
N ALA A 77 -6.03 -17.22 -8.03
CA ALA A 77 -7.18 -16.36 -7.79
C ALA A 77 -6.88 -15.04 -8.50
N SER A 78 -7.73 -14.61 -9.43
CA SER A 78 -7.68 -13.23 -9.90
C SER A 78 -8.00 -12.34 -8.71
N LEU A 79 -7.15 -11.36 -8.48
CA LEU A 79 -7.38 -10.28 -7.54
C LEU A 79 -7.30 -8.99 -8.33
N ASP A 80 -8.00 -7.99 -7.83
CA ASP A 80 -8.44 -6.91 -8.70
C ASP A 80 -7.70 -5.63 -8.35
N PRO A 81 -6.94 -5.04 -9.28
CA PRO A 81 -6.22 -3.80 -9.04
C PRO A 81 -7.12 -2.66 -8.57
N VAL A 82 -6.57 -1.84 -7.69
CA VAL A 82 -7.11 -0.52 -7.35
C VAL A 82 -6.63 0.48 -8.40
N VAL A 83 -7.52 1.36 -8.84
CA VAL A 83 -7.19 2.48 -9.73
C VAL A 83 -7.52 3.78 -9.01
N THR A 84 -6.57 4.70 -8.93
CA THR A 84 -6.76 6.02 -8.32
C THR A 84 -6.41 7.12 -9.32
N GLY A 85 -7.31 8.09 -9.49
CA GLY A 85 -7.01 9.37 -10.14
C GLY A 85 -6.62 10.40 -9.09
N ASN A 86 -5.56 11.16 -9.36
CA ASN A 86 -4.96 12.10 -8.41
C ASN A 86 -4.77 13.52 -8.98
N GLY A 87 -5.54 13.94 -9.99
CA GLY A 87 -5.35 15.27 -10.58
C GLY A 87 -4.27 15.31 -11.66
N ASP A 88 -3.10 14.75 -11.39
CA ASP A 88 -1.92 14.82 -12.28
C ASP A 88 -1.56 13.47 -12.94
N ARG A 89 -2.11 12.37 -12.43
CA ARG A 89 -1.75 10.99 -12.85
C ARG A 89 -2.82 9.96 -12.50
N LEU A 90 -2.74 8.82 -13.17
CA LEU A 90 -3.46 7.61 -12.81
C LEU A 90 -2.53 6.62 -12.11
N ARG A 91 -2.99 6.02 -11.01
CA ARG A 91 -2.26 5.02 -10.23
C ARG A 91 -2.99 3.69 -10.26
N PHE A 92 -2.30 2.62 -10.65
CA PHE A 92 -2.82 1.25 -10.59
C PHE A 92 -2.03 0.46 -9.57
N GLU A 93 -2.73 -0.08 -8.57
CA GLU A 93 -2.12 -0.73 -7.42
C GLU A 93 -2.63 -2.16 -7.26
N SER A 94 -1.75 -3.11 -6.94
CA SER A 94 -2.16 -4.47 -6.60
C SER A 94 -1.24 -5.13 -5.57
N PHE A 95 -1.74 -6.17 -4.90
CA PHE A 95 -0.90 -7.06 -4.09
C PHE A 95 -0.96 -8.48 -4.61
N SER A 96 0.14 -9.22 -4.47
CA SER A 96 0.11 -10.66 -4.68
C SER A 96 -0.81 -11.38 -3.69
N GLY A 97 -1.24 -12.59 -4.05
CA GLY A 97 -2.15 -13.39 -3.24
C GLY A 97 -1.58 -13.81 -1.87
N CYS A 98 -0.24 -13.84 -1.71
CA CYS A 98 0.40 -14.01 -0.41
C CYS A 98 0.64 -12.65 0.32
N GLY A 99 0.32 -11.53 -0.31
CA GLY A 99 0.52 -10.18 0.21
C GLY A 99 1.98 -9.78 0.34
N GLY A 100 2.90 -10.51 -0.30
CA GLY A 100 4.34 -10.23 -0.20
C GLY A 100 4.81 -9.19 -1.21
N VAL A 101 4.14 -9.04 -2.36
CA VAL A 101 4.55 -8.08 -3.40
C VAL A 101 3.45 -7.07 -3.56
N TYR A 102 3.80 -5.79 -3.49
CA TYR A 102 2.95 -4.66 -3.81
C TYR A 102 3.42 -4.07 -5.15
N ALA A 103 2.53 -4.01 -6.14
CA ALA A 103 2.80 -3.36 -7.41
C ALA A 103 2.08 -2.01 -7.47
N ARG A 104 2.76 -0.99 -8.00
CA ARG A 104 2.16 0.29 -8.34
C ARG A 104 2.65 0.73 -9.72
N LEU A 105 1.72 1.02 -10.62
CA LEU A 105 1.98 1.72 -11.87
C LEU A 105 1.46 3.15 -11.74
N ASP A 106 2.33 4.15 -11.86
CA ASP A 106 1.96 5.55 -12.03
C ASP A 106 2.04 5.91 -13.52
N VAL A 107 0.91 6.26 -14.14
CA VAL A 107 0.85 6.88 -15.48
C VAL A 107 0.79 8.39 -15.28
N LEU A 108 1.95 9.03 -15.47
CA LEU A 108 2.17 10.45 -15.22
C LEU A 108 1.56 11.29 -16.35
N THR A 109 1.46 12.61 -16.16
CA THR A 109 0.93 13.54 -17.17
C THR A 109 1.51 13.32 -18.58
N PRO A 110 2.83 13.11 -18.80
CA PRO A 110 3.36 12.83 -20.14
C PRO A 110 2.91 11.49 -20.74
N GLY A 111 2.37 10.58 -19.94
CA GLY A 111 1.77 9.31 -20.34
C GLY A 111 0.31 9.42 -20.81
N LEU A 112 -0.32 10.57 -20.61
CA LEU A 112 -1.74 10.83 -20.84
C LEU A 112 -1.91 11.85 -21.96
N ASP A 113 -2.83 11.59 -22.87
CA ASP A 113 -3.18 12.48 -23.99
C ASP A 113 -4.69 12.71 -24.01
N GLY A 114 -5.11 13.89 -23.55
CA GLY A 114 -6.52 14.27 -23.43
C GLY A 114 -7.18 13.86 -22.11
N GLY A 115 -8.19 14.63 -21.72
CA GLY A 115 -8.96 14.48 -20.47
C GLY A 115 -8.23 15.02 -19.24
N GLU A 116 -8.88 15.89 -18.46
CA GLU A 116 -8.39 16.20 -17.11
C GLU A 116 -8.49 14.95 -16.25
N VAL A 117 -7.43 14.66 -15.48
CA VAL A 117 -7.48 13.59 -14.48
C VAL A 117 -8.23 14.15 -13.27
N GLY A 118 -9.41 13.64 -13.00
CA GLY A 118 -10.15 13.91 -11.77
C GLY A 118 -9.58 13.15 -10.58
N HIS A 119 -10.28 13.24 -9.45
CA HIS A 119 -9.89 12.55 -8.22
C HIS A 119 -10.90 11.47 -7.85
N GLY A 120 -10.37 10.31 -7.43
CA GLY A 120 -11.19 9.22 -6.90
C GLY A 120 -10.52 7.87 -7.05
N THR A 121 -11.10 6.85 -6.42
CA THR A 121 -10.57 5.49 -6.42
C THR A 121 -11.66 4.47 -6.78
N THR A 122 -11.32 3.54 -7.67
CA THR A 122 -12.12 2.36 -7.99
C THR A 122 -11.25 1.11 -7.91
N ASN A 123 -11.85 -0.06 -8.04
CA ASN A 123 -11.10 -1.31 -8.09
C ASN A 123 -11.78 -2.27 -9.05
N VAL A 124 -11.02 -2.83 -9.99
CA VAL A 124 -11.57 -3.41 -11.21
C VAL A 124 -10.92 -4.75 -11.53
N ASP A 125 -11.72 -5.70 -12.00
CA ASP A 125 -11.22 -7.03 -12.38
C ASP A 125 -10.49 -6.96 -13.72
N VAL A 126 -9.19 -7.21 -13.72
CA VAL A 126 -8.42 -7.39 -14.96
C VAL A 126 -8.55 -8.84 -15.40
N ASN A 127 -9.75 -9.15 -15.93
CA ASN A 127 -10.15 -10.48 -16.37
C ASN A 127 -9.41 -10.93 -17.64
N ASN A 128 -9.69 -12.15 -18.11
CA ASN A 128 -9.07 -12.69 -19.32
C ASN A 128 -9.37 -11.86 -20.59
N PRO A 129 -10.62 -11.49 -20.90
CA PRO A 129 -10.93 -10.60 -22.02
C PRO A 129 -10.10 -9.30 -22.04
N LEU A 130 -9.99 -8.60 -20.91
CA LEU A 130 -9.19 -7.39 -20.81
C LEU A 130 -7.69 -7.69 -21.00
N ARG A 131 -7.19 -8.77 -20.41
CA ARG A 131 -5.78 -9.19 -20.60
C ARG A 131 -5.46 -9.46 -22.06
N GLU A 132 -6.35 -10.16 -22.75
CA GLU A 132 -6.23 -10.48 -24.17
C GLU A 132 -6.23 -9.21 -25.03
N ALA A 133 -7.18 -8.29 -24.80
CA ALA A 133 -7.22 -7.00 -25.48
C ALA A 133 -5.92 -6.21 -25.26
N LEU A 134 -5.44 -6.10 -24.02
CA LEU A 134 -4.19 -5.41 -23.70
C LEU A 134 -2.97 -6.07 -24.36
N SER A 135 -2.94 -7.40 -24.43
CA SER A 135 -1.82 -8.15 -25.02
C SER A 135 -1.66 -7.97 -26.53
N ARG A 136 -2.73 -7.58 -27.23
CA ARG A 136 -2.75 -7.39 -28.68
C ARG A 136 -2.31 -5.99 -29.11
N ILE A 137 -2.22 -5.04 -28.17
CA ILE A 137 -1.90 -3.64 -28.47
C ILE A 137 -0.48 -3.53 -29.07
N GLY A 138 -0.44 -3.07 -30.32
CA GLY A 138 0.76 -2.69 -31.04
C GLY A 138 1.29 -1.30 -30.65
N THR A 139 2.46 -0.95 -31.18
CA THR A 139 3.12 0.33 -30.88
C THR A 139 2.36 1.53 -31.43
N ALA A 140 1.68 1.37 -32.58
CA ALA A 140 0.93 2.44 -33.25
C ALA A 140 -0.58 2.42 -32.96
N ASP A 141 -1.06 1.43 -32.20
CA ASP A 141 -2.49 1.27 -31.93
C ASP A 141 -2.94 2.31 -30.92
N PRO A 142 -4.04 3.06 -31.16
CA PRO A 142 -4.59 3.93 -30.16
C PRO A 142 -5.15 3.11 -28.99
N LEU A 143 -4.93 3.63 -27.79
CA LEU A 143 -5.53 3.09 -26.56
C LEU A 143 -6.28 4.22 -25.89
N HIS A 144 -7.60 4.10 -25.83
CA HIS A 144 -8.43 5.02 -25.06
C HIS A 144 -8.82 4.36 -23.74
N LEU A 145 -8.62 5.08 -22.64
CA LEU A 145 -8.91 4.63 -21.30
C LEU A 145 -9.95 5.53 -20.67
N ARG A 146 -10.91 4.91 -19.98
CA ARG A 146 -11.90 5.61 -19.16
C ARG A 146 -11.95 4.99 -17.78
N VAL A 147 -11.88 5.83 -16.76
CA VAL A 147 -11.92 5.42 -15.36
C VAL A 147 -13.05 6.17 -14.66
N GLY A 148 -13.95 5.43 -14.03
CA GLY A 148 -15.04 5.96 -13.21
C GLY A 148 -15.15 5.24 -11.86
N PRO A 149 -16.12 5.65 -11.01
CA PRO A 149 -16.31 5.10 -9.67
C PRO A 149 -16.65 3.61 -9.70
N ASP A 150 -17.35 3.16 -10.75
CA ASP A 150 -17.90 1.81 -10.86
C ASP A 150 -17.28 0.98 -11.99
N GLU A 151 -16.41 1.56 -12.82
CA GLU A 151 -15.90 0.86 -13.99
C GLU A 151 -14.55 1.39 -14.49
N LEU A 152 -13.84 0.50 -15.18
CA LEU A 152 -12.70 0.78 -16.04
C LEU A 152 -13.08 0.32 -17.45
N ALA A 153 -12.94 1.20 -18.44
CA ALA A 153 -13.12 0.82 -19.84
C ALA A 153 -11.84 1.05 -20.63
N VAL A 154 -11.44 0.03 -21.38
CA VAL A 154 -10.34 0.07 -22.33
C VAL A 154 -10.93 -0.07 -23.73
N THR A 155 -10.69 0.90 -24.59
CA THR A 155 -11.15 0.86 -25.98
C THR A 155 -9.95 0.77 -26.90
N THR A 156 -9.90 -0.29 -27.69
CA THR A 156 -8.93 -0.52 -28.76
C THR A 156 -9.65 -0.48 -30.12
N LEU A 157 -8.92 -0.74 -31.21
CA LEU A 157 -9.51 -0.90 -32.54
C LEU A 157 -10.51 -2.08 -32.62
N ASP A 158 -10.36 -3.09 -31.76
CA ASP A 158 -11.27 -4.25 -31.67
C ASP A 158 -12.59 -3.91 -30.92
N GLY A 159 -12.68 -2.71 -30.34
CA GLY A 159 -13.83 -2.22 -29.57
C GLY A 159 -13.57 -2.06 -28.07
N PRO A 160 -14.61 -1.69 -27.29
CA PRO A 160 -14.49 -1.46 -25.86
C PRO A 160 -14.59 -2.74 -25.04
N VAL A 161 -13.70 -2.89 -24.05
CA VAL A 161 -13.79 -3.84 -22.94
C VAL A 161 -14.07 -3.06 -21.67
N VAL A 162 -15.17 -3.38 -20.98
CA VAL A 162 -15.62 -2.66 -19.78
C VAL A 162 -15.58 -3.62 -18.59
N GLU A 163 -14.80 -3.24 -17.59
CA GLU A 163 -14.66 -3.95 -16.33
C GLU A 163 -15.38 -3.22 -15.22
N LYS A 164 -16.10 -3.98 -14.39
CA LYS A 164 -16.90 -3.45 -13.29
C LYS A 164 -16.11 -3.42 -12.00
N LYS A 165 -16.57 -2.58 -11.09
CA LYS A 165 -16.11 -2.56 -9.72
C LYS A 165 -16.40 -3.88 -9.02
N VAL A 166 -15.42 -4.35 -8.26
CA VAL A 166 -15.46 -5.61 -7.52
C VAL A 166 -15.22 -5.37 -6.02
N PRO A 167 -15.34 -6.36 -5.13
CA PRO A 167 -14.95 -6.18 -3.73
C PRO A 167 -13.43 -6.31 -3.52
N LEU A 168 -12.83 -5.43 -2.71
CA LEU A 168 -11.42 -5.55 -2.33
C LEU A 168 -11.20 -6.60 -1.22
N PRO A 169 -10.14 -7.42 -1.29
CA PRO A 169 -9.79 -8.33 -0.20
C PRO A 169 -9.36 -7.60 1.07
N ASP A 170 -9.89 -7.97 2.24
CA ASP A 170 -9.50 -7.42 3.56
C ASP A 170 -7.97 -7.40 3.79
N ARG A 171 -7.26 -8.43 3.31
CA ARG A 171 -5.81 -8.51 3.45
C ARG A 171 -5.07 -7.40 2.70
N TRP A 172 -5.62 -6.86 1.61
CA TRP A 172 -5.01 -5.77 0.85
C TRP A 172 -5.14 -4.45 1.60
N LEU A 173 -6.29 -4.18 2.23
CA LEU A 173 -6.49 -2.98 3.04
C LEU A 173 -5.40 -2.83 4.11
N ARG A 174 -5.13 -3.92 4.87
CA ARG A 174 -3.98 -3.96 5.79
C ARG A 174 -2.64 -3.82 5.08
N GLY A 175 -2.47 -4.52 3.95
CA GLY A 175 -1.24 -4.49 3.17
C GLY A 175 -0.86 -3.07 2.75
N PHE A 176 -1.83 -2.27 2.30
CA PHE A 176 -1.63 -0.88 1.89
C PHE A 176 -1.14 0.03 3.03
N ALA A 177 -1.67 -0.16 4.23
CA ALA A 177 -1.25 0.57 5.42
C ALA A 177 0.16 0.19 5.86
N GLU A 178 0.52 -1.09 5.75
CA GLU A 178 1.86 -1.57 6.12
C GLU A 178 2.91 -1.21 5.06
N ALA A 179 2.55 -1.28 3.77
CA ALA A 179 3.45 -0.95 2.66
C ALA A 179 3.88 0.52 2.70
N GLN A 180 2.97 1.46 3.04
CA GLN A 180 3.35 2.87 3.17
C GLN A 180 4.28 3.13 4.35
N VAL A 181 4.03 2.50 5.52
CA VAL A 181 4.88 2.67 6.71
C VAL A 181 6.30 2.20 6.39
N ILE A 182 6.41 1.07 5.70
CA ILE A 182 7.69 0.51 5.29
C ILE A 182 8.37 1.39 4.23
N ALA A 183 7.63 1.80 3.19
CA ALA A 183 8.19 2.57 2.07
C ALA A 183 8.60 3.99 2.47
N ALA A 184 7.98 4.57 3.50
CA ALA A 184 8.36 5.88 4.06
C ALA A 184 9.78 5.93 4.62
N GLY A 185 10.35 4.77 5.00
CA GLY A 185 11.73 4.65 5.47
C GLY A 185 12.74 4.27 4.39
N PHE A 186 12.40 4.36 3.10
CA PHE A 186 13.29 3.99 2.01
C PHE A 186 13.98 5.20 1.40
N ASP A 187 15.25 5.02 1.04
CA ASP A 187 16.02 5.94 0.21
C ASP A 187 16.35 5.31 -1.13
N LEU A 188 16.66 6.13 -2.14
CA LEU A 188 17.25 5.66 -3.39
C LEU A 188 18.66 5.10 -3.12
N ARG A 189 18.89 3.85 -3.52
CA ARG A 189 20.14 3.11 -3.29
C ARG A 189 20.94 2.88 -4.55
N ALA A 190 20.26 2.74 -5.69
CA ALA A 190 20.89 2.55 -6.98
C ALA A 190 19.97 3.04 -8.10
N GLU A 191 20.57 3.55 -9.17
CA GLU A 191 19.90 3.77 -10.45
C GLU A 191 20.75 3.11 -11.54
N LEU A 192 20.15 2.18 -12.28
CA LEU A 192 20.79 1.43 -13.35
C LEU A 192 20.26 1.96 -14.69
N PRO A 193 21.14 2.18 -15.68
CA PRO A 193 20.71 2.45 -17.05
C PRO A 193 19.97 1.24 -17.63
N ALA A 194 19.19 1.46 -18.71
CA ALA A 194 18.36 0.43 -19.36
C ALA A 194 19.10 -0.89 -19.66
N ASP A 195 20.32 -0.84 -20.19
CA ASP A 195 21.09 -2.02 -20.57
C ASP A 195 21.53 -2.86 -19.35
N GLU A 196 21.95 -2.20 -18.27
CA GLU A 196 22.26 -2.83 -16.98
C GLU A 196 21.00 -3.39 -16.31
N ALA A 197 19.87 -2.66 -16.38
CA ALA A 197 18.58 -3.13 -15.88
C ALA A 197 18.14 -4.42 -16.57
N VAL A 198 18.26 -4.47 -17.91
CA VAL A 198 17.97 -5.65 -18.72
C VAL A 198 18.88 -6.82 -18.33
N ARG A 199 20.19 -6.58 -18.24
CA ARG A 199 21.18 -7.59 -17.86
C ARG A 199 20.89 -8.15 -16.47
N PHE A 200 20.67 -7.28 -15.49
CA PHE A 200 20.40 -7.64 -14.11
C PHE A 200 19.12 -8.47 -13.98
N LEU A 201 17.98 -7.96 -14.50
CA LEU A 201 16.69 -8.62 -14.35
C LEU A 201 16.63 -9.96 -15.10
N ARG A 202 17.24 -10.08 -16.29
CA ARG A 202 17.34 -11.37 -17.01
C ARG A 202 18.30 -12.36 -16.35
N GLY A 203 19.30 -11.86 -15.62
CA GLY A 203 20.24 -12.67 -14.85
C GLY A 203 19.69 -13.22 -13.54
N LEU A 204 18.49 -12.77 -13.10
CA LEU A 204 17.87 -13.28 -11.89
C LEU A 204 17.46 -14.76 -12.05
N PRO A 205 17.57 -15.58 -10.99
CA PRO A 205 17.08 -16.95 -11.02
C PRO A 205 15.58 -16.99 -11.37
N LYS A 206 15.21 -17.86 -12.32
CA LYS A 206 13.80 -18.05 -12.71
C LYS A 206 13.02 -18.80 -11.61
N ALA A 207 11.72 -18.49 -11.50
CA ALA A 207 10.77 -19.26 -10.70
C ALA A 207 10.71 -20.71 -11.22
N GLY A 208 10.98 -21.71 -10.36
CA GLY A 208 10.89 -23.13 -10.76
C GLY A 208 11.94 -24.06 -10.16
N GLY A 209 12.98 -23.55 -9.49
CA GLY A 209 13.87 -24.39 -8.70
C GLY A 209 13.22 -24.75 -7.35
N ALA A 210 12.59 -25.93 -7.25
CA ALA A 210 11.90 -26.47 -6.06
C ALA A 210 12.73 -26.56 -4.76
N ARG A 211 13.95 -26.00 -4.71
CA ARG A 211 14.93 -26.16 -3.62
C ARG A 211 15.38 -24.86 -2.93
N ARG A 212 14.76 -23.69 -3.15
CA ARG A 212 15.35 -22.41 -2.65
C ARG A 212 14.43 -21.45 -1.88
N ALA A 213 13.23 -21.86 -1.49
CA ALA A 213 12.45 -21.12 -0.48
C ALA A 213 13.13 -21.10 0.91
N SER A 214 14.24 -21.81 1.09
CA SER A 214 15.04 -21.94 2.32
C SER A 214 16.39 -21.21 2.30
N GLY A 215 16.73 -20.49 1.23
CA GLY A 215 17.94 -19.67 1.21
C GLY A 215 17.69 -18.34 1.94
N GLY A 216 18.57 -17.95 2.86
CA GLY A 216 18.52 -16.64 3.52
C GLY A 216 18.48 -15.47 2.53
N PRO A 217 18.21 -14.25 3.03
CA PRO A 217 18.01 -13.08 2.16
C PRO A 217 19.23 -12.87 1.27
N ARG A 218 18.97 -12.70 -0.03
CA ARG A 218 20.02 -12.26 -0.96
C ARG A 218 20.14 -10.75 -0.85
N TRP A 219 21.34 -10.27 -1.08
CA TRP A 219 21.64 -8.85 -1.08
C TRP A 219 22.26 -8.49 -2.41
N VAL A 220 22.06 -7.25 -2.84
CA VAL A 220 22.76 -6.67 -3.99
C VAL A 220 23.45 -5.39 -3.53
N VAL A 221 24.62 -5.10 -4.08
CA VAL A 221 25.34 -3.85 -3.80
C VAL A 221 25.60 -3.12 -5.11
N PRO A 222 25.41 -1.79 -5.16
CA PRO A 222 25.81 -0.98 -6.30
C PRO A 222 27.31 -1.09 -6.55
N VAL A 223 27.70 -1.41 -7.79
CA VAL A 223 29.11 -1.44 -8.22
C VAL A 223 29.18 -0.87 -9.64
N GLY A 224 29.87 0.26 -9.80
CA GLY A 224 29.90 0.98 -11.07
C GLY A 224 28.48 1.36 -11.51
N ARG A 225 28.08 0.91 -12.70
CA ARG A 225 26.75 1.17 -13.28
C ARG A 225 25.71 0.07 -12.99
N GLY A 226 26.11 -1.00 -12.30
CA GLY A 226 25.29 -2.20 -12.12
C GLY A 226 25.14 -2.64 -10.66
N LEU A 227 24.52 -3.81 -10.48
CA LEU A 227 24.32 -4.44 -9.17
C LEU A 227 25.04 -5.77 -9.10
N ARG A 228 25.80 -5.97 -8.02
CA ARG A 228 26.48 -7.24 -7.75
C ARG A 228 25.80 -7.99 -6.60
N PRO A 229 25.48 -9.29 -6.75
CA PRO A 229 24.99 -10.10 -5.65
C PRO A 229 26.03 -10.23 -4.52
N THR A 230 25.56 -10.21 -3.29
CA THR A 230 26.32 -10.50 -2.06
C THR A 230 25.46 -11.34 -1.12
N THR A 231 26.12 -12.11 -0.26
CA THR A 231 25.48 -12.95 0.77
C THR A 231 25.34 -12.23 2.10
N ARG A 232 25.92 -11.03 2.24
CA ARG A 232 25.95 -10.27 3.48
C ARG A 232 25.37 -8.85 3.30
N PRO A 233 24.67 -8.32 4.31
CA PRO A 233 24.25 -6.93 4.37
C PRO A 233 25.46 -6.04 4.67
N VAL A 234 26.19 -5.65 3.63
CA VAL A 234 27.28 -4.68 3.71
C VAL A 234 26.73 -3.25 3.56
N PRO A 235 27.45 -2.21 3.99
CA PRO A 235 27.04 -0.83 3.74
C PRO A 235 26.70 -0.59 2.25
N GLY A 236 25.55 0.03 2.00
CA GLY A 236 25.03 0.27 0.64
C GLY A 236 24.31 -0.92 -0.01
N ALA A 237 24.28 -2.10 0.62
CA ALA A 237 23.54 -3.23 0.09
C ALA A 237 22.01 -3.04 0.21
N VAL A 238 21.28 -3.59 -0.74
CA VAL A 238 19.81 -3.66 -0.73
C VAL A 238 19.38 -5.11 -0.67
N CYS A 239 18.39 -5.40 0.16
CA CYS A 239 17.83 -6.74 0.25
C CYS A 239 17.04 -7.10 -1.02
N LEU A 240 17.23 -8.31 -1.52
CA LEU A 240 16.46 -8.92 -2.60
C LEU A 240 15.86 -10.24 -2.12
N PRO A 241 14.78 -10.18 -1.32
CA PRO A 241 14.15 -11.38 -0.77
C PRO A 241 13.29 -12.07 -1.83
N GLY A 242 13.77 -13.20 -2.36
CA GLY A 242 13.07 -13.95 -3.41
C GLY A 242 13.12 -13.25 -4.78
N PRO A 243 14.23 -13.33 -5.53
CA PRO A 243 14.40 -12.65 -6.82
C PRO A 243 13.28 -12.91 -7.83
N GLU A 244 12.68 -14.09 -7.80
CA GLU A 244 11.54 -14.48 -8.64
C GLU A 244 10.31 -13.57 -8.45
N ARG A 245 10.23 -12.84 -7.33
CA ARG A 245 9.17 -11.87 -7.04
C ARG A 245 9.24 -10.62 -7.93
N LEU A 246 10.36 -10.42 -8.63
CA LEU A 246 10.51 -9.36 -9.64
C LEU A 246 10.10 -9.79 -11.05
N ALA A 247 9.60 -11.01 -11.24
CA ALA A 247 9.29 -11.54 -12.57
C ALA A 247 8.30 -10.68 -13.37
N ALA A 248 7.39 -9.95 -12.72
CA ALA A 248 6.44 -9.07 -13.42
C ALA A 248 7.12 -7.90 -14.15
N LEU A 249 8.30 -7.44 -13.70
CA LEU A 249 9.08 -6.41 -14.40
C LEU A 249 9.58 -6.87 -15.77
N GLN A 250 9.66 -8.18 -16.03
CA GLN A 250 10.08 -8.70 -17.33
C GLN A 250 9.16 -8.24 -18.47
N ARG A 251 7.88 -7.95 -18.18
CA ARG A 251 6.91 -7.49 -19.19
C ARG A 251 7.27 -6.14 -19.79
N VAL A 252 7.82 -5.25 -18.98
CA VAL A 252 8.12 -3.86 -19.36
C VAL A 252 9.60 -3.66 -19.69
N LEU A 253 10.43 -4.69 -19.54
CA LEU A 253 11.88 -4.58 -19.60
C LEU A 253 12.41 -4.01 -20.92
N ARG A 254 11.74 -4.28 -22.04
CA ARG A 254 12.11 -3.74 -23.36
C ARG A 254 11.85 -2.23 -23.50
N HIS A 255 11.02 -1.68 -22.62
CA HIS A 255 10.59 -0.28 -22.60
C HIS A 255 11.25 0.51 -21.47
N ALA A 256 11.95 -0.17 -20.56
CA ALA A 256 12.59 0.45 -19.42
C ALA A 256 13.75 1.35 -19.85
N THR A 257 13.76 2.58 -19.35
CA THR A 257 14.84 3.56 -19.56
C THR A 257 15.84 3.52 -18.40
N ALA A 258 15.39 3.15 -17.21
CA ALA A 258 16.21 2.92 -16.03
C ALA A 258 15.54 1.94 -15.05
N LEU A 259 16.31 1.41 -14.11
CA LEU A 259 15.83 0.69 -12.93
C LEU A 259 16.35 1.37 -11.67
N ARG A 260 15.43 1.90 -10.85
CA ARG A 260 15.74 2.48 -9.55
C ARG A 260 15.46 1.47 -8.45
N VAL A 261 16.36 1.42 -7.47
CA VAL A 261 16.27 0.49 -6.34
C VAL A 261 16.26 1.29 -5.06
N TYR A 262 15.24 1.06 -4.24
CA TYR A 262 15.05 1.74 -2.97
C TYR A 262 15.06 0.74 -1.81
N GLY A 263 15.52 1.19 -0.65
CA GLY A 263 15.51 0.38 0.56
C GLY A 263 15.99 1.15 1.78
N PRO A 264 15.84 0.58 2.98
CA PRO A 264 16.29 1.21 4.21
C PRO A 264 17.82 1.14 4.32
N ALA A 265 18.39 1.93 5.22
CA ALA A 265 19.80 1.81 5.56
C ALA A 265 20.06 0.42 6.16
N VAL A 266 21.19 -0.16 5.79
CA VAL A 266 21.60 -1.46 6.33
C VAL A 266 22.01 -1.29 7.79
N GLY A 267 21.09 -1.62 8.71
CA GLY A 267 21.33 -1.54 10.16
C GLY A 267 21.48 -2.89 10.85
N SER A 268 21.13 -4.01 10.19
CA SER A 268 21.21 -5.35 10.79
C SER A 268 21.36 -6.44 9.73
N ALA A 269 21.65 -7.66 10.20
CA ALA A 269 21.69 -8.85 9.34
C ALA A 269 20.31 -9.36 8.90
N ALA A 270 19.23 -8.80 9.44
CA ALA A 270 17.87 -9.24 9.14
C ALA A 270 17.46 -8.85 7.72
N SER A 271 16.64 -9.68 7.10
CA SER A 271 16.04 -9.35 5.81
C SER A 271 15.15 -8.12 5.93
N THR A 272 15.25 -7.21 4.96
CA THR A 272 14.45 -5.99 4.87
C THR A 272 13.60 -5.98 3.61
N ALA A 273 12.59 -5.11 3.59
CA ALA A 273 11.83 -4.82 2.40
C ALA A 273 12.64 -3.89 1.47
N ALA A 274 12.31 -3.92 0.17
CA ALA A 274 12.94 -3.08 -0.84
C ALA A 274 11.95 -2.81 -2.00
N ALA A 275 12.10 -1.68 -2.68
CA ALA A 275 11.30 -1.34 -3.85
C ALA A 275 12.17 -1.29 -5.12
N TRP A 276 11.60 -1.76 -6.22
CA TRP A 276 12.25 -1.89 -7.52
C TRP A 276 11.37 -1.21 -8.57
N GLU A 277 11.83 -0.08 -9.08
CA GLU A 277 11.07 0.80 -9.99
C GLU A 277 11.66 0.76 -11.39
N ALA A 278 10.90 0.26 -12.35
CA ALA A 278 11.19 0.42 -13.77
C ALA A 278 10.68 1.81 -14.22
N VAL A 279 11.60 2.65 -14.67
CA VAL A 279 11.29 3.95 -15.27
C VAL A 279 10.93 3.72 -16.73
N LEU A 280 9.75 4.20 -17.15
CA LEU A 280 9.16 3.98 -18.46
C LEU A 280 8.80 5.34 -19.10
N PRO A 281 8.65 5.42 -20.43
CA PRO A 281 8.15 6.64 -21.07
C PRO A 281 6.82 7.09 -20.46
N GLY A 282 6.80 8.26 -19.80
CA GLY A 282 5.61 8.82 -19.13
C GLY A 282 5.09 8.02 -17.93
N MET A 283 5.84 7.05 -17.41
CA MET A 283 5.34 6.08 -16.43
C MET A 283 6.41 5.59 -15.44
N ARG A 284 5.96 5.08 -14.29
CA ARG A 284 6.80 4.34 -13.32
C ARG A 284 6.09 3.06 -12.88
N LEU A 285 6.74 1.90 -13.00
CA LEU A 285 6.23 0.64 -12.46
C LEU A 285 7.11 0.18 -11.29
N THR A 286 6.57 0.20 -10.09
CA THR A 286 7.27 -0.13 -8.85
C THR A 286 6.76 -1.43 -8.25
N LEU A 287 7.68 -2.37 -7.98
CA LEU A 287 7.42 -3.56 -7.17
C LEU A 287 8.10 -3.42 -5.81
N THR A 288 7.30 -3.36 -4.75
CA THR A 288 7.78 -3.37 -3.37
C THR A 288 7.70 -4.79 -2.80
N LEU A 289 8.82 -5.32 -2.37
CA LEU A 289 8.96 -6.65 -1.79
C LEU A 289 8.95 -6.56 -0.27
N SER A 290 8.04 -7.28 0.37
CA SER A 290 8.11 -7.53 1.81
C SER A 290 9.40 -8.29 2.20
N PRO A 291 9.81 -8.25 3.48
CA PRO A 291 11.11 -8.75 3.90
C PRO A 291 11.37 -10.23 3.62
N ASP A 292 10.35 -11.07 3.42
CA ASP A 292 10.56 -12.48 3.05
C ASP A 292 9.30 -13.02 2.35
N ALA A 293 9.45 -14.02 1.48
CA ALA A 293 8.34 -14.54 0.69
C ALA A 293 7.19 -15.09 1.56
N SER A 294 7.49 -15.67 2.71
CA SER A 294 6.52 -16.16 3.70
C SER A 294 5.88 -15.04 4.54
N ARG A 295 6.35 -13.79 4.40
CA ARG A 295 5.87 -12.63 5.15
C ARG A 295 5.09 -11.70 4.23
N GLY A 296 3.77 -11.67 4.34
CA GLY A 296 2.97 -10.63 3.69
C GLY A 296 3.00 -9.31 4.46
N PHE A 297 2.87 -8.18 3.77
CA PHE A 297 2.82 -6.83 4.36
C PHE A 297 1.78 -6.72 5.48
N SER A 298 0.58 -7.29 5.28
CA SER A 298 -0.52 -7.26 6.26
C SER A 298 -0.22 -7.85 7.64
N GLY A 299 0.93 -8.52 7.83
CA GLY A 299 1.37 -9.08 9.11
C GLY A 299 2.62 -8.44 9.69
N GLU A 300 3.07 -7.30 9.17
CA GLU A 300 4.30 -6.61 9.58
C GLU A 300 4.11 -5.77 10.85
N GLY A 301 2.91 -5.25 11.14
CA GLY A 301 2.58 -4.61 12.41
C GLY A 301 3.18 -3.22 12.63
N GLY A 302 3.65 -2.55 11.58
CA GLY A 302 4.23 -1.20 11.67
C GLY A 302 3.18 -0.13 12.03
N VAL A 303 1.90 -0.39 11.75
CA VAL A 303 0.79 0.53 12.05
C VAL A 303 0.37 0.52 13.53
N LEU A 304 0.72 -0.53 14.28
CA LEU A 304 0.10 -0.81 15.58
C LEU A 304 0.33 0.27 16.63
N ASP A 305 1.48 0.95 16.58
CA ASP A 305 1.82 1.99 17.54
C ASP A 305 1.00 3.27 17.36
N ALA A 306 0.74 3.67 16.11
CA ALA A 306 -0.15 4.80 15.80
C ALA A 306 -1.62 4.45 16.09
N LEU A 307 -1.99 3.18 15.94
CA LEU A 307 -3.34 2.70 16.25
C LEU A 307 -3.61 2.51 17.76
N ALA A 308 -2.57 2.53 18.59
CA ALA A 308 -2.69 2.31 20.03
C ALA A 308 -3.00 3.59 20.83
N THR A 309 -3.28 4.71 20.17
CA THR A 309 -3.53 6.01 20.82
C THR A 309 -4.74 6.74 20.27
N ASP A 310 -5.44 7.44 21.16
CA ASP A 310 -6.56 8.33 20.82
C ASP A 310 -6.07 9.69 20.29
N GLU A 311 -4.90 10.17 20.73
CA GLU A 311 -4.27 11.39 20.19
C GLU A 311 -4.08 11.30 18.67
N ALA A 312 -3.51 10.19 18.18
CA ALA A 312 -3.36 9.97 16.75
C ALA A 312 -4.69 9.78 16.00
N ALA A 313 -5.80 9.49 16.70
CA ALA A 313 -7.13 9.45 16.08
C ALA A 313 -7.66 10.87 15.84
N GLY A 314 -7.59 11.75 16.85
CA GLY A 314 -7.94 13.17 16.69
C GLY A 314 -7.05 13.88 15.66
N ASP A 315 -5.74 13.61 15.68
CA ASP A 315 -4.81 14.17 14.69
C ASP A 315 -5.15 13.69 13.27
N ALA A 316 -5.57 12.43 13.12
CA ALA A 316 -5.99 11.90 11.82
C ALA A 316 -7.24 12.59 11.29
N GLU A 317 -8.21 12.96 12.14
CA GLU A 317 -9.39 13.73 11.76
C GLU A 317 -9.05 15.17 11.32
N LEU A 318 -8.09 15.81 11.99
CA LEU A 318 -7.62 17.14 11.57
C LEU A 318 -6.87 17.06 10.23
N ILE A 319 -5.88 16.17 10.13
CA ILE A 319 -5.07 16.00 8.92
C ILE A 319 -5.94 15.55 7.75
N ALA A 320 -6.99 14.79 8.02
CA ALA A 320 -7.95 14.37 7.02
C ALA A 320 -8.56 15.53 6.22
N VAL A 321 -8.92 16.60 6.90
CA VAL A 321 -9.53 17.80 6.31
C VAL A 321 -8.49 18.56 5.47
N LEU A 322 -7.24 18.55 5.91
CA LEU A 322 -6.13 19.27 5.28
C LEU A 322 -5.54 18.56 4.05
N LEU A 323 -5.87 17.28 3.79
CA LEU A 323 -5.29 16.56 2.65
C LEU A 323 -5.64 17.15 1.28
N ALA A 324 -6.75 17.91 1.19
CA ALA A 324 -7.17 18.68 0.02
C ALA A 324 -7.13 17.95 -1.34
N TRP A 325 -7.18 16.60 -1.34
CA TRP A 325 -7.07 15.74 -2.53
C TRP A 325 -5.77 15.88 -3.33
N GLU A 326 -4.71 16.41 -2.72
CA GLU A 326 -3.44 16.69 -3.38
C GLU A 326 -2.75 15.41 -3.92
N PRO A 327 -2.13 15.44 -5.11
CA PRO A 327 -1.36 14.32 -5.67
C PRO A 327 -0.11 13.99 -4.86
N ARG A 328 0.41 15.00 -4.14
CA ARG A 328 1.60 14.98 -3.30
C ARG A 328 1.26 15.64 -1.96
N ILE A 329 1.42 14.89 -0.88
CA ILE A 329 1.18 15.33 0.49
C ILE A 329 2.54 15.38 1.20
N ASP A 330 2.96 16.58 1.59
CA ASP A 330 4.19 16.82 2.34
C ASP A 330 3.91 16.92 3.86
N VAL A 331 4.79 16.31 4.66
CA VAL A 331 4.63 16.28 6.12
C VAL A 331 4.90 17.66 6.73
N ALA A 332 5.85 18.43 6.18
CA ALA A 332 6.19 19.75 6.70
C ALA A 332 5.06 20.75 6.44
N ASP A 333 4.47 20.71 5.25
CA ASP A 333 3.34 21.57 4.90
C ASP A 333 2.11 21.28 5.79
N LEU A 334 1.81 19.99 6.00
CA LEU A 334 0.75 19.58 6.93
C LEU A 334 1.05 19.98 8.38
N ALA A 335 2.30 19.87 8.83
CA ALA A 335 2.70 20.31 10.16
C ALA A 335 2.48 21.82 10.35
N ALA A 336 2.89 22.62 9.36
CA ALA A 336 2.67 24.05 9.36
C ALA A 336 1.17 24.42 9.36
N ALA A 337 0.36 23.75 8.53
CA ALA A 337 -1.07 24.02 8.41
C ALA A 337 -1.89 23.56 9.63
N SER A 338 -1.51 22.45 10.25
CA SER A 338 -2.23 21.86 11.40
C SER A 338 -1.74 22.36 12.76
N GLY A 339 -0.54 22.94 12.83
CA GLY A 339 0.14 23.25 14.09
C GLY A 339 0.68 22.02 14.83
N LEU A 340 0.61 20.82 14.23
CA LEU A 340 1.12 19.57 14.81
C LEU A 340 2.63 19.41 14.52
N THR A 341 3.31 18.66 15.37
CA THR A 341 4.70 18.27 15.08
C THR A 341 4.76 17.29 13.90
N PRO A 342 5.86 17.24 13.14
CA PRO A 342 6.03 16.27 12.05
C PRO A 342 5.83 14.81 12.48
N GLU A 343 6.18 14.47 13.72
CA GLU A 343 5.97 13.14 14.31
C GLU A 343 4.49 12.80 14.46
N ARG A 344 3.69 13.76 14.94
CA ARG A 344 2.23 13.62 15.08
C ARG A 344 1.55 13.54 13.72
N VAL A 345 1.96 14.38 12.76
CA VAL A 345 1.48 14.30 11.37
C VAL A 345 1.78 12.92 10.77
N ARG A 346 2.98 12.37 10.96
CA ARG A 346 3.32 11.01 10.52
C ARG A 346 2.41 9.96 11.18
N ALA A 347 2.18 10.03 12.49
CA ALA A 347 1.28 9.11 13.19
C ALA A 347 -0.17 9.19 12.66
N ALA A 348 -0.66 10.41 12.40
CA ALA A 348 -1.95 10.66 11.79
C ALA A 348 -2.04 10.06 10.37
N LEU A 349 -1.02 10.25 9.54
CA LEU A 349 -0.96 9.66 8.19
C LEU A 349 -0.93 8.13 8.24
N VAL A 350 -0.27 7.51 9.22
CA VAL A 350 -0.31 6.04 9.41
C VAL A 350 -1.73 5.55 9.76
N ARG A 351 -2.44 6.29 10.62
CA ARG A 351 -3.86 6.03 10.91
C ARG A 351 -4.72 6.16 9.65
N LEU A 352 -4.56 7.26 8.91
CA LEU A 352 -5.27 7.49 7.64
C LEU A 352 -4.94 6.40 6.61
N GLY A 353 -3.71 5.93 6.58
CA GLY A 353 -3.28 4.80 5.77
C GLY A 353 -4.02 3.51 6.09
N THR A 354 -4.27 3.25 7.37
CA THR A 354 -5.09 2.12 7.86
C THR A 354 -6.55 2.26 7.46
N SER A 355 -7.05 3.49 7.33
CA SER A 355 -8.36 3.78 6.74
C SER A 355 -8.39 3.76 5.21
N GLY A 356 -7.27 3.45 4.56
CA GLY A 356 -7.16 3.38 3.10
C GLY A 356 -7.05 4.75 2.40
N ARG A 357 -6.83 5.82 3.17
CA ARG A 357 -6.94 7.21 2.71
C ARG A 357 -5.68 7.84 2.14
N VAL A 358 -4.52 7.25 2.43
CA VAL A 358 -3.24 7.72 1.92
C VAL A 358 -2.37 6.53 1.53
N GLY A 359 -1.56 6.70 0.49
CA GLY A 359 -0.42 5.86 0.14
C GLY A 359 0.89 6.63 0.24
N TYR A 360 2.01 5.98 -0.10
CA TYR A 360 3.33 6.63 -0.10
C TYR A 360 4.07 6.37 -1.42
N ASP A 361 4.60 7.42 -2.02
CA ASP A 361 5.41 7.40 -3.23
C ASP A 361 6.90 7.51 -2.90
N THR A 362 7.63 6.40 -3.01
CA THR A 362 9.08 6.35 -2.75
C THR A 362 9.89 7.23 -3.71
N ALA A 363 9.46 7.38 -4.97
CA ALA A 363 10.19 8.19 -5.94
C ALA A 363 10.08 9.68 -5.66
N GLU A 364 8.96 10.09 -5.06
CA GLU A 364 8.70 11.50 -4.71
C GLU A 364 8.96 11.81 -3.23
N ALA A 365 9.24 10.79 -2.42
CA ALA A 365 9.37 10.86 -0.98
C ALA A 365 8.19 11.60 -0.32
N ALA A 366 6.97 11.28 -0.77
CA ALA A 366 5.76 11.98 -0.35
C ALA A 366 4.58 11.03 -0.21
N TYR A 367 3.63 11.41 0.64
CA TYR A 367 2.34 10.72 0.71
C TYR A 367 1.48 11.13 -0.48
N PHE A 368 0.47 10.34 -0.80
CA PHE A 368 -0.53 10.69 -1.80
C PHE A 368 -1.92 10.30 -1.37
N HIS A 369 -2.92 11.07 -1.81
CA HIS A 369 -4.32 10.78 -1.48
C HIS A 369 -4.80 9.49 -2.18
N ARG A 370 -5.55 8.66 -1.46
CA ARG A 370 -6.24 7.46 -1.96
C ARG A 370 -7.59 7.37 -1.27
N GLU A 371 -8.58 6.69 -1.84
CA GLU A 371 -9.84 6.48 -1.13
C GLU A 371 -10.34 5.04 -1.29
N LEU A 372 -9.84 4.14 -0.43
CA LEU A 372 -10.38 2.79 -0.34
C LEU A 372 -11.64 2.78 0.52
N PRO A 373 -12.55 1.80 0.34
CA PRO A 373 -13.72 1.68 1.20
C PRO A 373 -13.31 1.51 2.67
N TYR A 374 -13.66 2.50 3.48
CA TYR A 374 -13.35 2.53 4.90
C TYR A 374 -14.49 1.97 5.75
N ASP A 375 -14.13 1.26 6.81
CA ASP A 375 -15.03 0.76 7.83
C ASP A 375 -14.24 0.71 9.15
N ALA A 376 -14.60 1.57 10.10
CA ALA A 376 -13.88 1.72 11.37
C ALA A 376 -13.88 0.42 12.19
N GLU A 377 -14.97 -0.34 12.15
CA GLU A 377 -15.09 -1.64 12.84
C GLU A 377 -14.10 -2.67 12.27
N ARG A 378 -13.70 -2.52 10.99
CA ARG A 378 -12.70 -3.40 10.38
C ARG A 378 -11.31 -3.18 10.96
N VAL A 379 -10.94 -1.96 11.36
CA VAL A 379 -9.58 -1.65 11.83
C VAL A 379 -9.23 -2.50 13.06
N GLU A 380 -10.12 -2.58 14.04
CA GLU A 380 -9.90 -3.44 15.22
C GLU A 380 -9.93 -4.92 14.84
N LYS A 381 -10.93 -5.35 14.06
CA LYS A 381 -11.05 -6.75 13.57
C LYS A 381 -9.81 -7.20 12.80
N HIS A 382 -9.15 -6.28 12.11
CA HIS A 382 -7.99 -6.55 11.28
C HIS A 382 -6.68 -6.58 12.09
N ASN A 383 -6.65 -6.05 13.31
CA ASN A 383 -5.44 -5.97 14.15
C ASN A 383 -5.58 -6.79 15.45
N PRO A 384 -5.44 -8.12 15.41
CA PRO A 384 -5.65 -8.98 16.59
C PRO A 384 -4.69 -8.67 17.76
N ARG A 385 -3.45 -8.26 17.47
CA ARG A 385 -2.49 -7.84 18.49
C ARG A 385 -2.93 -6.57 19.22
N LEU A 386 -3.54 -5.63 18.51
CA LEU A 386 -4.09 -4.41 19.08
C LEU A 386 -5.29 -4.74 19.96
N ARG A 387 -6.22 -5.57 19.48
CA ARG A 387 -7.37 -6.02 20.29
C ARG A 387 -6.94 -6.73 21.56
N SER A 388 -6.00 -7.67 21.47
CA SER A 388 -5.49 -8.37 22.66
C SER A 388 -4.75 -7.45 23.62
N ALA A 389 -4.12 -6.37 23.12
CA ALA A 389 -3.52 -5.35 23.98
C ALA A 389 -4.62 -4.57 24.72
N GLY A 390 -5.67 -4.13 24.01
CA GLY A 390 -6.82 -3.46 24.62
C GLY A 390 -7.52 -4.32 25.67
N ALA A 391 -7.70 -5.62 25.42
CA ALA A 391 -8.27 -6.56 26.40
C ALA A 391 -7.42 -6.66 27.68
N LEU A 392 -6.09 -6.68 27.57
CA LEU A 392 -5.18 -6.66 28.74
C LEU A 392 -5.32 -5.37 29.55
N VAL A 393 -5.47 -4.23 28.87
CA VAL A 393 -5.68 -2.94 29.53
C VAL A 393 -7.03 -2.90 30.24
N ALA A 394 -8.11 -3.31 29.56
CA ALA A 394 -9.46 -3.35 30.13
C ALA A 394 -9.56 -4.30 31.34
N ALA A 395 -8.77 -5.38 31.37
CA ALA A 395 -8.68 -6.29 32.50
C ALA A 395 -7.80 -5.79 33.66
N GLY A 396 -7.20 -4.59 33.57
CA GLY A 396 -6.29 -4.07 34.59
C GLY A 396 -5.01 -4.89 34.73
N ALA A 397 -4.62 -5.63 33.68
CA ALA A 397 -3.57 -6.65 33.75
C ALA A 397 -2.14 -6.10 33.67
N VAL A 398 -1.98 -4.77 33.64
CA VAL A 398 -0.70 -4.08 33.46
C VAL A 398 -0.34 -3.32 34.74
N ALA A 399 0.76 -3.71 35.38
CA ALA A 399 1.33 -2.98 36.51
C ALA A 399 2.64 -2.30 36.08
N LEU A 400 2.72 -0.98 36.25
CA LEU A 400 3.90 -0.18 35.93
C LEU A 400 4.83 -0.07 37.16
N ASP A 401 6.13 -0.18 36.93
CA ASP A 401 7.19 -0.03 37.94
C ASP A 401 8.39 0.70 37.32
N GLY A 402 8.26 2.02 37.21
CA GLY A 402 9.21 2.87 36.50
C GLY A 402 9.43 2.41 35.05
N ALA A 403 10.69 2.09 34.71
CA ALA A 403 11.07 1.59 33.39
C ALA A 403 10.62 0.13 33.13
N LEU A 404 10.32 -0.63 34.17
CA LEU A 404 9.80 -1.98 34.08
C LEU A 404 8.26 -1.97 34.13
N ALA A 405 7.63 -2.95 33.50
CA ALA A 405 6.21 -3.21 33.63
C ALA A 405 5.97 -4.73 33.66
N THR A 406 4.93 -5.11 34.39
CA THR A 406 4.47 -6.49 34.53
C THR A 406 3.12 -6.60 33.84
N VAL A 407 3.00 -7.57 32.93
CA VAL A 407 1.74 -7.86 32.23
C VAL A 407 1.35 -9.30 32.55
N THR A 408 0.20 -9.48 33.19
CA THR A 408 -0.31 -10.80 33.56
C THR A 408 -1.30 -11.27 32.49
N ALA A 409 -0.99 -12.35 31.79
CA ALA A 409 -1.91 -12.94 30.82
C ALA A 409 -3.12 -13.61 31.52
N GLU A 410 -4.18 -13.89 30.75
CA GLU A 410 -5.41 -14.53 31.26
C GLU A 410 -5.15 -15.91 31.89
N ASP A 411 -4.11 -16.62 31.45
CA ASP A 411 -3.67 -17.91 32.00
C ASP A 411 -2.78 -17.76 33.25
N GLY A 412 -2.62 -16.55 33.77
CA GLY A 412 -1.77 -16.22 34.92
C GLY A 412 -0.28 -16.10 34.59
N HIS A 413 0.14 -16.32 33.34
CA HIS A 413 1.55 -16.18 32.98
C HIS A 413 2.00 -14.72 33.00
N VAL A 414 3.16 -14.47 33.60
CA VAL A 414 3.69 -13.11 33.77
C VAL A 414 4.73 -12.79 32.72
N HIS A 415 4.50 -11.71 31.98
CA HIS A 415 5.47 -11.14 31.05
C HIS A 415 6.05 -9.84 31.60
N ARG A 416 7.37 -9.66 31.42
CA ARG A 416 8.07 -8.43 31.78
C ARG A 416 8.30 -7.61 30.52
N VAL A 417 7.93 -6.34 30.58
CA VAL A 417 8.18 -5.35 29.53
C VAL A 417 9.14 -4.31 30.10
N ARG A 418 10.25 -4.07 29.41
CA ARG A 418 11.24 -3.06 29.80
C ARG A 418 11.28 -1.96 28.77
N ASP A 419 11.31 -0.74 29.25
CA ASP A 419 11.48 0.46 28.44
C ASP A 419 12.88 1.00 28.61
N THR A 420 13.53 1.18 27.47
CA THR A 420 14.83 1.82 27.38
C THR A 420 14.68 2.96 26.39
N ALA A 421 14.56 4.19 26.89
CA ALA A 421 14.44 5.41 26.09
C ALA A 421 13.32 5.35 25.03
N GLY A 422 12.13 4.86 25.40
CA GLY A 422 10.95 4.75 24.54
C GLY A 422 10.86 3.44 23.75
N VAL A 423 11.94 2.64 23.74
CA VAL A 423 11.98 1.33 23.08
C VAL A 423 11.52 0.25 24.07
N LEU A 424 10.37 -0.37 23.77
CA LEU A 424 9.81 -1.43 24.59
C LEU A 424 10.34 -2.80 24.15
N THR A 425 10.93 -3.53 25.09
CA THR A 425 11.35 -4.92 24.95
C THR A 425 10.48 -5.81 25.84
N CYS A 426 10.26 -7.07 25.46
CA CYS A 426 9.34 -7.95 26.19
C CYS A 426 9.92 -9.37 26.37
N SER A 427 9.59 -10.04 27.47
CA SER A 427 9.99 -11.43 27.71
C SER A 427 9.19 -12.48 26.92
N CYS A 428 8.20 -12.08 26.11
CA CYS A 428 7.34 -13.03 25.40
C CYS A 428 8.01 -13.63 24.14
N LEU A 429 7.48 -14.77 23.70
CA LEU A 429 7.98 -15.49 22.51
C LEU A 429 7.98 -14.64 21.24
N TRP A 430 7.00 -13.75 21.08
CA TRP A 430 6.95 -12.83 19.92
C TRP A 430 8.19 -11.94 19.86
N TRP A 431 8.55 -11.32 20.99
CA TRP A 431 9.75 -10.49 21.06
C TRP A 431 11.02 -11.32 20.89
N ALA A 432 11.10 -12.48 21.55
CA ALA A 432 12.24 -13.39 21.40
C ALA A 432 12.50 -13.76 19.94
N LYS A 433 11.44 -14.00 19.16
CA LYS A 433 11.51 -14.39 17.75
C LYS A 433 11.78 -13.22 16.80
N TYR A 434 11.15 -12.05 17.02
CA TYR A 434 11.14 -10.98 16.02
C TYR A 434 11.89 -9.71 16.42
N ARG A 435 12.14 -9.49 17.72
CA ARG A 435 12.88 -8.34 18.26
C ARG A 435 12.45 -6.99 17.66
N GLY A 436 11.15 -6.79 17.50
CA GLY A 436 10.56 -5.58 16.92
C GLY A 436 10.45 -5.58 15.38
N GLY A 437 11.12 -6.48 14.67
CA GLY A 437 11.10 -6.55 13.19
C GLY A 437 9.77 -7.00 12.56
N ARG A 438 8.73 -7.25 13.38
CA ARG A 438 7.33 -7.44 12.98
C ARG A 438 6.38 -6.60 13.84
N GLY A 439 6.82 -5.43 14.29
CA GLY A 439 6.06 -4.56 15.18
C GLY A 439 5.92 -5.12 16.60
N PRO A 440 5.32 -4.35 17.51
CA PRO A 440 5.25 -4.67 18.93
C PRO A 440 4.37 -5.89 19.21
N CYS A 441 4.65 -6.59 20.32
CA CYS A 441 3.75 -7.62 20.84
C CYS A 441 2.58 -6.99 21.59
N LYS A 442 1.52 -7.78 21.86
CA LYS A 442 0.35 -7.31 22.63
C LYS A 442 0.71 -6.73 24.01
N HIS A 443 1.72 -7.27 24.69
CA HIS A 443 2.15 -6.80 26.02
C HIS A 443 2.85 -5.43 25.95
N ALA A 444 3.75 -5.25 24.99
CA ALA A 444 4.40 -3.96 24.77
C ALA A 444 3.39 -2.88 24.37
N LEU A 445 2.42 -3.23 23.50
CA LEU A 445 1.30 -2.34 23.16
C LEU A 445 0.46 -1.96 24.38
N ALA A 446 0.08 -2.93 25.23
CA ALA A 446 -0.71 -2.67 26.43
C ALA A 446 0.03 -1.75 27.41
N VAL A 447 1.33 -1.98 27.63
CA VAL A 447 2.17 -1.10 28.47
C VAL A 447 2.26 0.31 27.90
N ARG A 448 2.37 0.44 26.57
CA ARG A 448 2.38 1.74 25.89
C ARG A 448 1.07 2.49 26.08
N MET A 449 -0.06 1.81 25.92
CA MET A 449 -1.40 2.37 26.14
C MET A 449 -1.53 2.91 27.57
N VAL A 450 -1.18 2.11 28.59
CA VAL A 450 -1.30 2.50 30.01
C VAL A 450 -0.36 3.65 30.37
N ARG A 451 0.90 3.62 29.92
CA ARG A 451 1.85 4.71 30.20
C ARG A 451 1.41 6.05 29.62
N ARG A 452 0.84 6.04 28.41
CA ARG A 452 0.33 7.25 27.77
C ARG A 452 -0.94 7.75 28.45
N GLY A 453 -1.86 6.86 28.82
CA GLY A 453 -3.04 7.23 29.61
C GLY A 453 -2.69 7.85 30.96
N ALA A 454 -1.66 7.33 31.64
CA ALA A 454 -1.14 7.92 32.88
C ALA A 454 -0.55 9.32 32.67
N ALA A 455 0.15 9.56 31.56
CA ALA A 455 0.71 10.88 31.23
C ALA A 455 -0.39 11.93 30.95
N VAL A 456 -1.42 11.58 30.17
CA VAL A 456 -2.56 12.49 29.90
C VAL A 456 -3.31 12.83 31.20
N GLY A 457 -3.49 11.86 32.10
CA GLY A 457 -4.10 12.11 33.40
C GLY A 457 -3.27 13.02 34.31
N GLN A 458 -1.94 12.97 34.21
CA GLN A 458 -1.03 13.87 34.94
C GLN A 458 -1.05 15.30 34.38
N ASP A 459 -1.09 15.46 33.05
CA ASP A 459 -1.19 16.78 32.41
C ASP A 459 -2.54 17.46 32.71
N MET A 460 -3.65 16.72 32.69
CA MET A 460 -4.97 17.25 33.08
C MET A 460 -5.03 17.65 34.57
N ALA A 461 -4.46 16.83 35.46
CA ALA A 461 -4.38 17.17 36.88
C ALA A 461 -3.49 18.39 37.17
N ALA A 462 -2.45 18.62 36.35
CA ALA A 462 -1.60 19.80 36.46
C ALA A 462 -2.30 21.08 35.96
N ILE A 463 -3.19 20.97 34.97
CA ILE A 463 -4.01 22.10 34.46
C ILE A 463 -5.08 22.50 35.48
N ASP A 464 -5.75 21.54 36.12
CA ASP A 464 -6.77 21.82 37.16
C ASP A 464 -6.16 22.30 38.49
N GLY A 465 -4.89 21.97 38.76
CA GLY A 465 -4.16 22.42 39.96
C GLY A 465 -3.63 23.86 39.90
N GLY A 466 -3.76 24.54 38.75
CA GLY A 466 -3.23 25.89 38.50
C GLY A 466 -4.15 27.05 38.88
N VAL A 467 -5.35 26.80 39.39
CA VAL A 467 -6.24 27.84 39.92
C VAL A 467 -6.33 27.71 41.44
N ARG A 468 -5.41 28.38 42.14
CA ARG A 468 -5.63 28.86 43.51
C ARG A 468 -5.07 30.25 43.68
#